data_AF-A0A6N7M431-F1
#
_entry.id   AF-A0A6N7M431-F1
#
_cell.length_a   1.000
_cell.length_b   1.000
_cell.length_c   1.000
_cell.angle_alpha   90.00
_cell.angle_beta   90.00
_cell.angle_gamma   90.00
#
_symmetry.space_group_name_H-M   'P 1'
#
loop_
_entity.id
_entity.type
_entity.pdbx_description
1 polymer ?
#
loop_
_entity_poly.entity_id
_entity_poly.type
_entity_poly.pdbx_seq_one_letter_code
_entity_poly.pdbx_strand_id
1 'polypeptide(L)'
;MQEAAKKRQSPTDLIIAEEEFRLLISSRTDELLSLSLYIKKHCQEKNCFTRPLMGDILSEATKIEELLDAYGVRNNQRWYPFRELVATIKLFANVSYILVHLKHSVPTYSLLSVENDFLKATEEAFKSTCKILVSVVLCLLKEGW
;
A
#
# COMPACT_ATOMS: atom_id res chain seq x y z
N MET A 1 20.85 51.31 -0.74
CA MET A 1 20.95 50.39 0.42
C MET A 1 19.59 50.32 1.10
N GLN A 2 18.88 49.20 0.95
CA GLN A 2 18.07 48.54 1.97
C GLN A 2 17.42 47.31 1.32
N GLU A 3 18.08 46.17 1.51
CA GLU A 3 17.60 44.86 1.12
C GLU A 3 16.72 44.36 2.27
N ALA A 4 15.43 44.15 2.00
CA ALA A 4 14.50 43.64 2.99
C ALA A 4 14.88 42.20 3.35
N ALA A 5 15.41 42.00 4.56
CA ALA A 5 15.74 40.69 5.09
C ALA A 5 14.46 39.85 5.23
N LYS A 6 14.21 38.99 4.23
CA LYS A 6 13.23 37.91 4.31
C LYS A 6 13.66 36.99 5.45
N LYS A 7 13.02 37.12 6.63
CA LYS A 7 13.19 36.21 7.77
C LYS A 7 13.11 34.78 7.23
N ARG A 8 14.23 34.03 7.30
CA ARG A 8 14.20 32.59 7.12
C ARG A 8 13.34 32.03 8.25
N GLN A 9 12.19 31.45 7.91
CA GLN A 9 11.40 30.68 8.86
C GLN A 9 12.28 29.58 9.45
N SER A 10 12.18 29.37 10.76
CA SER A 10 12.95 28.32 11.42
C SER A 10 12.36 26.95 11.04
N PRO A 11 13.14 25.86 11.03
CA PRO A 11 12.63 24.52 10.67
C PRO A 11 11.47 24.04 11.55
N THR A 12 11.25 24.69 12.70
CA THR A 12 10.26 24.35 13.72
C THR A 12 8.90 25.03 13.48
N ASP A 13 8.79 25.92 12.49
CA ASP A 13 7.60 26.75 12.25
C ASP A 13 6.54 26.11 11.33
N LEU A 14 6.69 24.84 10.92
CA LEU A 14 5.76 24.16 10.00
C LEU A 14 5.12 22.91 10.64
N ILE A 15 4.64 23.03 11.87
CA ILE A 15 3.81 22.01 12.50
C ILE A 15 2.37 22.22 11.99
N ILE A 16 1.89 21.29 11.15
CA ILE A 16 0.50 21.26 10.73
C ILE A 16 -0.41 20.91 11.92
N ALA A 17 -1.58 21.53 12.00
CA ALA A 17 -2.57 21.14 13.00
C ALA A 17 -3.09 19.73 12.74
N GLU A 18 -3.39 18.97 13.79
CA GLU A 18 -3.85 17.58 13.65
C GLU A 18 -5.12 17.45 12.79
N GLU A 19 -6.07 18.35 12.97
CA GLU A 19 -7.32 18.39 12.19
C GLU A 19 -7.05 18.63 10.70
N GLU A 20 -6.15 19.56 10.38
CA GLU A 20 -5.75 19.84 9.00
C GLU A 20 -5.05 18.63 8.36
N PHE A 21 -4.21 17.94 9.12
CA PHE A 21 -3.57 16.70 8.67
C PHE A 21 -4.59 15.57 8.47
N ARG A 22 -5.58 15.43 9.37
CA ARG A 22 -6.66 14.44 9.22
C ARG A 22 -7.43 14.69 7.92
N LEU A 23 -7.86 15.92 7.67
CA LEU A 23 -8.57 16.29 6.44
C LEU A 23 -7.73 16.00 5.18
N LEU A 24 -6.43 16.34 5.22
CA LEU A 24 -5.51 16.03 4.14
C LEU A 24 -5.42 14.53 3.89
N ILE A 25 -5.15 13.73 4.93
CA ILE A 25 -5.03 12.28 4.80
C ILE A 25 -6.33 11.63 4.33
N SER A 26 -7.48 11.99 4.92
CA SER A 26 -8.77 11.43 4.51
C SER A 26 -8.98 11.59 3.00
N SER A 27 -8.81 12.80 2.46
CA SER A 27 -8.96 13.06 1.03
C SER A 27 -7.99 12.28 0.13
N ARG A 28 -6.83 11.89 0.65
CA ARG A 28 -5.81 11.13 -0.08
C ARG A 28 -5.99 9.63 0.01
N THR A 29 -6.85 9.16 0.92
CA THR A 29 -7.07 7.73 1.18
C THR A 29 -8.31 7.15 0.50
N ASP A 30 -9.19 7.99 -0.03
CA ASP A 30 -10.48 7.58 -0.60
C ASP A 30 -10.36 6.46 -1.65
N GLU A 31 -9.36 6.55 -2.53
CA GLU A 31 -9.15 5.52 -3.56
C GLU A 31 -8.67 4.20 -2.94
N LEU A 32 -7.69 4.24 -2.02
CA LEU A 32 -7.23 3.03 -1.33
C LEU A 32 -8.37 2.37 -0.54
N LEU A 33 -9.24 3.16 0.10
CA LEU A 33 -10.42 2.67 0.82
C LEU A 33 -11.46 2.06 -0.14
N SER A 34 -11.66 2.65 -1.32
CA SER A 34 -12.56 2.13 -2.34
C SER A 34 -12.06 0.79 -2.89
N LEU A 35 -10.78 0.69 -3.22
CA LEU A 35 -10.12 -0.57 -3.62
C LEU A 35 -10.18 -1.62 -2.50
N SER A 36 -10.03 -1.18 -1.25
CA SER A 36 -10.13 -2.02 -0.06
C SER A 36 -11.53 -2.62 0.11
N LEU A 37 -12.57 -1.81 -0.08
CA LEU A 37 -13.96 -2.25 -0.07
C LEU A 37 -14.26 -3.22 -1.22
N TYR A 38 -13.70 -2.97 -2.41
CA TYR A 38 -13.78 -3.89 -3.54
C TYR A 38 -13.19 -5.26 -3.18
N ILE A 39 -11.97 -5.30 -2.62
CA ILE A 39 -11.36 -6.56 -2.17
C ILE A 39 -12.24 -7.25 -1.13
N LYS A 40 -12.70 -6.54 -0.11
CA LYS A 40 -13.56 -7.10 0.94
C LYS A 40 -14.78 -7.81 0.34
N LYS A 41 -15.41 -7.20 -0.67
CA LYS A 41 -16.60 -7.73 -1.32
C LYS A 41 -16.31 -8.92 -2.24
N HIS A 42 -15.19 -8.89 -2.96
CA HIS A 42 -14.92 -9.81 -4.07
C HIS A 42 -13.82 -10.85 -3.78
N CYS A 43 -13.15 -10.82 -2.62
CA CYS A 43 -11.97 -11.66 -2.33
C CYS A 43 -12.16 -13.18 -2.46
N GLN A 44 -13.40 -13.68 -2.45
CA GLN A 44 -13.72 -15.11 -2.63
C GLN A 44 -13.93 -15.50 -4.10
N GLU A 45 -14.00 -14.53 -5.01
CA GLU A 45 -14.21 -14.78 -6.43
C GLU A 45 -12.92 -15.32 -7.07
N LYS A 46 -13.07 -16.36 -7.89
CA LYS A 46 -12.00 -16.80 -8.80
C LYS A 46 -11.67 -15.62 -9.70
N ASN A 47 -10.47 -15.04 -9.57
CA ASN A 47 -9.94 -13.90 -10.34
C ASN A 47 -10.16 -12.50 -9.75
N CYS A 48 -10.55 -12.36 -8.47
CA CYS A 48 -10.53 -11.04 -7.82
C CYS A 48 -9.13 -10.38 -7.90
N PHE A 49 -8.08 -11.15 -7.61
CA PHE A 49 -6.71 -10.67 -7.53
C PHE A 49 -6.02 -10.68 -8.90
N THR A 50 -6.30 -9.65 -9.69
CA THR A 50 -5.68 -9.43 -11.00
C THR A 50 -4.42 -8.57 -10.89
N ARG A 51 -3.56 -8.62 -11.92
CA ARG A 51 -2.35 -7.78 -11.97
C ARG A 51 -2.68 -6.27 -11.99
N PRO A 52 -3.67 -5.78 -12.77
CA PRO A 52 -4.10 -4.38 -12.69
C PRO A 52 -4.51 -3.97 -11.28
N LEU A 53 -5.39 -4.74 -10.62
CA LEU A 53 -5.84 -4.44 -9.25
C LEU A 53 -4.66 -4.34 -8.27
N MET A 54 -3.70 -5.26 -8.35
CA MET A 54 -2.49 -5.20 -7.51
C MET A 54 -1.64 -3.96 -7.79
N GLY A 55 -1.58 -3.52 -9.05
CA GLY A 55 -0.89 -2.31 -9.45
C GLY A 55 -1.56 -1.05 -8.89
N ASP A 56 -2.89 -0.99 -8.94
CA ASP A 56 -3.66 0.14 -8.43
C ASP A 56 -3.49 0.28 -6.91
N ILE A 57 -3.64 -0.83 -6.17
CA ILE A 57 -3.43 -0.86 -4.71
C ILE A 57 -2.00 -0.47 -4.34
N LEU A 58 -1.01 -1.00 -5.08
CA LEU A 58 0.39 -0.66 -4.86
C LEU A 58 0.65 0.83 -5.07
N SER A 59 0.10 1.41 -6.13
CA SER A 59 0.20 2.84 -6.43
C SER A 59 -0.35 3.68 -5.27
N GLU A 60 -1.58 3.41 -4.84
CA GLU A 60 -2.23 4.21 -3.81
C GLU A 60 -1.55 4.05 -2.44
N ALA A 61 -1.20 2.82 -2.06
CA ALA A 61 -0.47 2.58 -0.81
C ALA A 61 0.90 3.27 -0.80
N THR A 62 1.59 3.32 -1.94
CA THR A 62 2.88 4.04 -2.07
C THR A 62 2.70 5.54 -1.83
N LYS A 63 1.73 6.17 -2.52
CA LYS A 63 1.46 7.61 -2.37
C LYS A 63 1.12 7.98 -0.93
N ILE A 64 0.29 7.17 -0.28
CA ILE A 64 -0.14 7.41 1.11
C ILE A 64 1.04 7.23 2.08
N GLU A 65 1.84 6.18 1.93
CA GLU A 65 3.01 5.97 2.80
C GLU A 65 4.05 7.09 2.65
N GLU A 66 4.32 7.53 1.42
CA GLU A 66 5.21 8.66 1.16
C GLU A 66 4.70 9.96 1.80
N LEU A 67 3.38 10.20 1.72
CA LEU A 67 2.75 11.33 2.38
C LEU A 67 2.90 11.24 3.91
N LEU A 68 2.61 10.09 4.52
CA LEU A 68 2.77 9.91 5.97
C LEU A 68 4.23 10.09 6.41
N ASP A 69 5.18 9.56 5.65
CA ASP A 69 6.61 9.70 5.94
C ASP A 69 7.07 11.16 5.78
N ALA A 70 6.56 11.91 4.80
CA ALA A 70 6.86 13.33 4.61
C ALA A 70 6.41 14.21 5.78
N TYR A 71 5.35 13.81 6.49
CA TYR A 71 4.86 14.47 7.70
C TYR A 71 5.44 13.88 8.99
N GLY A 72 6.45 13.01 8.91
CA GLY A 72 7.19 12.54 10.08
C GLY A 72 6.42 11.56 10.98
N VAL A 73 5.42 10.85 10.44
CA VAL A 73 4.53 9.95 11.20
C VAL A 73 5.29 8.85 11.97
N ARG A 74 6.53 8.52 11.58
CA ARG A 74 7.38 7.56 12.30
C ARG A 74 7.59 7.89 13.79
N ASN A 75 7.48 9.17 14.16
CA ASN A 75 7.58 9.63 15.55
C ASN A 75 6.23 9.98 16.18
N ASN A 76 5.12 9.78 15.45
CA ASN A 76 3.77 10.11 15.88
C ASN A 76 2.98 8.83 16.18
N GLN A 77 2.86 8.48 17.46
CA GLN A 77 2.17 7.26 17.91
C GLN A 77 0.71 7.16 17.47
N ARG A 78 0.05 8.29 17.17
CA ARG A 78 -1.33 8.29 16.71
C ARG A 78 -1.48 7.78 15.28
N TRP A 79 -0.57 8.18 14.40
CA TRP A 79 -0.64 7.86 12.97
C TRP A 79 0.25 6.67 12.58
N TYR A 80 1.12 6.24 13.49
CA TYR A 80 2.02 5.12 13.28
C TYR A 80 1.27 3.80 12.93
N PRO A 81 0.18 3.40 13.61
CA PRO A 81 -0.57 2.19 13.24
C PRO A 81 -1.13 2.24 11.81
N PHE A 82 -1.69 3.38 11.41
CA PHE A 82 -2.17 3.60 10.04
C PHE A 82 -1.03 3.43 9.02
N ARG A 83 0.12 4.04 9.29
CA ARG A 83 1.31 3.95 8.45
C ARG A 83 1.83 2.52 8.32
N GLU A 84 1.80 1.73 9.40
CA GLU A 84 2.17 0.31 9.37
C GLU A 84 1.22 -0.51 8.49
N LEU A 85 -0.09 -0.26 8.58
CA LEU A 85 -1.08 -0.93 7.74
C LEU A 85 -0.88 -0.59 6.26
N VAL A 86 -0.71 0.70 5.93
CA VAL A 86 -0.45 1.14 4.54
C VAL A 86 0.84 0.52 3.99
N ALA A 87 1.92 0.51 4.76
CA ALA A 87 3.18 -0.09 4.33
C ALA A 87 3.08 -1.61 4.12
N THR A 88 2.31 -2.28 4.98
CA THR A 88 2.03 -3.71 4.84
C THR A 88 1.21 -3.99 3.58
N ILE A 89 0.17 -3.19 3.30
CA ILE A 89 -0.60 -3.26 2.05
C ILE A 89 0.33 -3.08 0.85
N LYS A 90 1.18 -2.05 0.85
CA LYS A 90 2.16 -1.79 -0.22
C LYS A 90 3.04 -3.00 -0.48
N LEU A 91 3.62 -3.59 0.57
CA LEU A 91 4.49 -4.75 0.46
C LEU A 91 3.76 -5.95 -0.18
N PHE A 92 2.60 -6.31 0.35
CA PHE A 92 1.89 -7.50 -0.12
C PHE A 92 1.21 -7.29 -1.49
N ALA A 93 0.83 -6.07 -1.84
CA ALA A 93 0.40 -5.72 -3.19
C ALA A 93 1.55 -5.89 -4.19
N ASN A 94 2.75 -5.41 -3.86
CA ASN A 94 3.94 -5.56 -4.72
C ASN A 94 4.33 -7.02 -4.94
N VAL A 95 4.44 -7.80 -3.87
CA VAL A 95 4.78 -9.23 -3.97
C VAL A 95 3.72 -9.97 -4.78
N SER A 96 2.43 -9.72 -4.52
CA SER A 96 1.33 -10.36 -5.26
C SER A 96 1.32 -9.95 -6.73
N TYR A 97 1.61 -8.69 -7.06
CA TYR A 97 1.75 -8.20 -8.43
C TYR A 97 2.80 -9.00 -9.22
N ILE A 98 3.96 -9.23 -8.61
CA ILE A 98 5.06 -10.02 -9.20
C ILE A 98 4.62 -11.48 -9.37
N LEU A 99 4.00 -12.09 -8.35
CA LEU A 99 3.58 -13.49 -8.41
C LEU A 99 2.49 -13.74 -9.46
N VAL A 100 1.52 -12.83 -9.65
CA VAL A 100 0.54 -12.92 -10.75
C VAL A 100 1.24 -12.86 -12.09
N HIS A 101 2.23 -11.98 -12.23
CA HIS A 101 3.00 -11.89 -13.47
C HIS A 101 3.77 -13.18 -13.75
N LEU A 102 4.46 -13.73 -12.74
CA LEU A 102 5.18 -15.01 -12.87
C LEU A 102 4.23 -16.14 -13.25
N LYS A 103 3.10 -16.31 -12.54
CA LYS A 103 2.11 -17.35 -12.84
C LYS A 103 1.67 -17.34 -14.31
N HIS A 104 1.43 -16.17 -14.89
CA HIS A 104 0.99 -16.05 -16.28
C HIS A 104 2.13 -16.14 -17.31
N SER A 105 3.34 -15.74 -16.94
CA SER A 105 4.48 -15.70 -17.86
C SER A 105 5.30 -16.99 -17.88
N VAL A 106 5.34 -17.76 -16.79
CA VAL A 106 6.09 -19.03 -16.70
C VAL A 106 5.77 -20.01 -17.83
N PRO A 107 4.51 -20.25 -18.23
CA PRO A 107 4.21 -21.14 -19.36
C PRO A 107 4.84 -20.70 -20.69
N THR A 108 5.25 -19.43 -20.81
CA THR A 108 5.88 -18.88 -22.01
C THR A 108 7.41 -18.92 -21.96
N TYR A 109 8.00 -19.26 -20.80
CA TYR A 109 9.44 -19.37 -20.63
C TYR A 109 9.90 -20.83 -20.79
N SER A 110 10.99 -21.04 -21.53
CA SER A 110 11.72 -22.31 -21.54
C SER A 110 12.63 -22.40 -20.30
N LEU A 111 12.02 -22.52 -19.11
CA LEU A 111 12.77 -22.66 -17.87
C LEU A 111 13.50 -24.01 -17.83
N LEU A 112 14.70 -24.02 -17.24
CA LEU A 112 15.41 -25.25 -16.94
C LEU A 112 14.58 -26.12 -16.00
N SER A 113 14.67 -27.43 -16.16
CA SER A 113 14.07 -28.37 -15.22
C SER A 113 14.69 -28.16 -13.84
N VAL A 114 13.86 -27.82 -12.86
CA VAL A 114 14.23 -27.74 -11.44
C VAL A 114 13.55 -28.87 -10.69
N GLU A 115 14.14 -29.36 -9.59
CA GLU A 115 13.61 -30.52 -8.84
C GLU A 115 12.18 -30.30 -8.30
N ASN A 116 11.83 -29.05 -7.98
CA ASN A 116 10.53 -28.71 -7.38
C ASN A 116 9.55 -28.12 -8.40
N ASP A 117 8.25 -28.26 -8.13
CA ASP A 117 7.21 -27.64 -8.94
C ASP A 117 7.14 -26.13 -8.70
N PHE A 118 7.88 -25.37 -9.51
CA PHE A 118 7.96 -23.91 -9.42
C PHE A 118 6.59 -23.22 -9.60
N LEU A 119 5.74 -23.75 -10.50
CA LEU A 119 4.41 -23.20 -10.76
C LEU A 119 3.52 -23.37 -9.53
N LYS A 120 3.53 -24.56 -8.94
CA LYS A 120 2.78 -24.84 -7.71
C LYS A 120 3.28 -23.98 -6.55
N ALA A 121 4.59 -23.86 -6.35
CA ALA A 121 5.17 -23.00 -5.31
C ALA A 121 4.78 -21.52 -5.50
N THR A 122 4.80 -21.03 -6.74
CA THR A 122 4.36 -19.66 -7.08
C THR A 122 2.88 -19.44 -6.76
N GLU A 123 2.01 -20.41 -7.08
CA GLU A 123 0.58 -20.36 -6.77
C GLU A 123 0.30 -20.36 -5.27
N GLU A 124 1.02 -21.18 -4.51
CA GLU A 124 0.90 -21.26 -3.05
C GLU A 124 1.36 -19.97 -2.36
N ALA A 125 2.49 -19.40 -2.81
CA ALA A 125 2.95 -18.10 -2.37
C ALA A 125 1.90 -17.01 -2.68
N PHE A 126 1.37 -17.00 -3.90
CA PHE A 126 0.36 -16.02 -4.33
C PHE A 126 -0.91 -16.07 -3.48
N LYS A 127 -1.41 -17.27 -3.18
CA LYS A 127 -2.58 -17.44 -2.29
C LYS A 127 -2.28 -16.94 -0.89
N SER A 128 -1.08 -17.20 -0.38
CA SER A 128 -0.68 -16.78 0.97
C SER A 128 -0.56 -15.26 1.07
N THR A 129 0.05 -14.60 0.08
CA THR A 129 0.18 -13.14 0.05
C THR A 129 -1.18 -12.45 -0.12
N CYS A 130 -2.08 -12.99 -0.96
CA CYS A 130 -3.44 -12.46 -1.09
C CYS A 130 -4.24 -12.57 0.21
N LYS A 131 -4.11 -13.67 0.97
CA LYS A 131 -4.77 -13.82 2.28
C LYS A 131 -4.31 -12.76 3.27
N ILE A 132 -3.00 -12.49 3.32
CA ILE A 132 -2.46 -11.45 4.20
C ILE A 132 -2.95 -10.08 3.75
N LEU A 133 -2.91 -9.78 2.45
CA LEU A 133 -3.44 -8.53 1.89
C LEU A 133 -4.90 -8.32 2.30
N VAL A 134 -5.77 -9.33 2.12
CA VAL A 134 -7.18 -9.27 2.56
C VAL A 134 -7.27 -8.96 4.04
N SER A 135 -6.51 -9.66 4.89
CA SER A 135 -6.54 -9.44 6.33
C SER A 135 -6.19 -8.00 6.70
N VAL A 136 -5.13 -7.45 6.11
CA VAL A 136 -4.64 -6.10 6.42
C VAL A 136 -5.60 -5.04 5.89
N VAL A 137 -6.16 -5.24 4.71
CA VAL A 137 -7.22 -4.40 4.12
C VAL A 137 -8.46 -4.38 5.02
N LEU A 138 -8.84 -5.52 5.61
CA LEU A 138 -9.94 -5.57 6.57
C LEU A 138 -9.62 -4.86 7.89
N CYS A 139 -8.37 -4.88 8.35
CA CYS A 139 -7.94 -4.07 9.49
C CYS A 139 -8.01 -2.58 9.16
N LEU A 140 -7.53 -2.18 7.98
CA LEU A 140 -7.61 -0.81 7.48
C LEU A 140 -9.05 -0.28 7.48
N LEU A 141 -10.02 -1.09 7.06
CA LEU A 141 -11.43 -0.68 7.02
C LEU A 141 -12.12 -0.62 8.39
N LYS A 142 -11.52 -1.19 9.44
CA LYS A 142 -12.05 -1.18 10.81
C LYS A 142 -11.54 -0.01 11.63
N GLU A 143 -10.32 0.41 11.36
CA GLU A 143 -9.73 1.58 11.99
C GLU A 143 -10.45 2.82 11.44
N GLY A 144 -11.16 3.53 12.31
CA GLY A 144 -11.68 4.87 12.01
C GLY A 144 -10.58 5.88 12.27
N TRP A 145 -10.08 6.53 11.23
CA TRP A 145 -9.03 7.55 11.29
C TRP A 145 -9.62 8.95 11.42
#